data_AF-J3BN75-F1
#
_entry.id   AF-J3BN75-F1
#
_cell.length_a   1.000
_cell.length_b   1.000
_cell.length_c   1.000
_cell.angle_alpha   90.00
_cell.angle_beta   90.00
_cell.angle_gamma   90.00
#
_symmetry.space_group_name_H-M   'P 1'
#
loop_
_entity.id
_entity.type
_entity.pdbx_description
1 polymer ?
#
loop_
_entity_poly.entity_id
_entity_poly.type
_entity_poly.pdbx_seq_one_letter_code
_entity_poly.pdbx_strand_id
1 'polypeptide(L)'
;MSSTTEVDFPRLELKLAKGPQYIAVLGGAGIAACLILIALDAVAPNGPWSSPSGKMTTGAVLFTIGMGVGLKLFSRIDFEKVMLTLDREGIWIARPRGTNITHRSPMSIPWTAISKIQYYEIGRLKESKIIAIDLRDTADVLIDANLLRGNARELYETMRRYRRQFAPAESNVAENGQVYQSASWTGLDDE
;
A
#
# COMPACT_ATOMS: atom_id res chain seq x y z
N MET A 1 -0.58 -41.44 9.87
CA MET A 1 -1.48 -40.86 8.85
C MET A 1 -1.47 -39.34 9.04
N SER A 2 -0.57 -38.65 8.35
CA SER A 2 -0.49 -37.19 8.43
C SER A 2 -1.59 -36.63 7.53
N SER A 3 -2.59 -35.99 8.12
CA SER A 3 -3.58 -35.21 7.40
C SER A 3 -2.86 -34.00 6.80
N THR A 4 -2.39 -34.12 5.56
CA THR A 4 -2.01 -32.97 4.74
C THR A 4 -3.27 -32.14 4.59
N THR A 5 -3.38 -31.07 5.37
CA THR A 5 -4.35 -30.00 5.10
C THR A 5 -4.03 -29.51 3.70
N GLU A 6 -4.88 -29.88 2.75
CA GLU A 6 -4.82 -29.42 1.37
C GLU A 6 -4.97 -27.89 1.43
N VAL A 7 -3.83 -27.19 1.37
CA VAL A 7 -3.81 -25.73 1.40
C VAL A 7 -4.34 -25.30 0.04
N ASP A 8 -5.61 -24.93 0.01
CA ASP A 8 -6.23 -24.40 -1.18
C ASP A 8 -5.63 -23.02 -1.48
N PHE A 9 -5.32 -22.77 -2.76
CA PHE A 9 -4.79 -21.50 -3.27
C PHE A 9 -5.83 -20.88 -4.22
N PRO A 10 -6.94 -20.34 -3.67
CA PRO A 10 -8.00 -19.74 -4.47
C PRO A 10 -7.61 -18.33 -4.90
N ARG A 11 -7.94 -17.99 -6.16
CA ARG A 11 -7.73 -16.64 -6.71
C ARG A 11 -8.30 -15.58 -5.76
N LEU A 12 -7.42 -14.72 -5.25
CA LEU A 12 -7.78 -13.65 -4.33
C LEU A 12 -7.91 -12.34 -5.10
N GLU A 13 -9.04 -11.64 -4.92
CA GLU A 13 -9.29 -10.35 -5.56
C GLU A 13 -9.53 -9.27 -4.50
N LEU A 14 -8.67 -8.27 -4.50
CA LEU A 14 -8.69 -7.18 -3.54
C LEU A 14 -9.09 -5.88 -4.23
N LYS A 15 -10.07 -5.22 -3.63
CA LYS A 15 -10.65 -3.96 -4.10
C LYS A 15 -10.09 -2.79 -3.32
N LEU A 16 -10.37 -1.57 -3.77
CA LEU A 16 -9.93 -0.36 -3.10
C LEU A 16 -10.69 -0.14 -1.77
N ALA A 17 -9.99 0.36 -0.75
CA ALA A 17 -10.60 0.74 0.51
C ALA A 17 -11.30 2.11 0.39
N LYS A 18 -12.56 2.16 0.84
CA LYS A 18 -13.36 3.40 0.90
C LYS A 18 -12.88 4.34 2.01
N GLY A 19 -12.57 3.80 3.19
CA GLY A 19 -12.32 4.55 4.43
C GLY A 19 -11.24 5.65 4.33
N PRO A 20 -9.99 5.33 3.93
CA PRO A 20 -8.91 6.31 3.88
C PRO A 20 -9.21 7.51 2.98
N GLN A 21 -9.99 7.29 1.92
CA GLN A 21 -10.34 8.32 0.95
C GLN A 21 -11.35 9.33 1.53
N TYR A 22 -12.35 8.87 2.28
CA TYR A 22 -13.29 9.77 2.95
C TYR A 22 -12.61 10.62 4.03
N ILE A 23 -11.65 10.05 4.77
CA ILE A 23 -10.87 10.80 5.76
C ILE A 23 -10.05 11.90 5.08
N ALA A 24 -9.43 11.60 3.94
CA ALA A 24 -8.69 12.58 3.16
C ALA A 24 -9.57 13.73 2.65
N VAL A 25 -10.82 13.46 2.23
CA VAL A 25 -11.80 14.50 1.87
C VAL A 25 -12.11 15.39 3.05
N LEU A 26 -12.41 14.78 4.20
CA LEU A 26 -12.82 15.52 5.38
C LEU A 26 -11.68 16.43 5.88
N GLY A 27 -10.46 15.90 5.95
CA GLY A 27 -9.28 16.68 6.29
C GLY A 27 -8.98 17.77 5.24
N GLY A 28 -9.01 17.43 3.96
CA GLY A 28 -8.74 18.36 2.86
C GLY A 28 -9.76 19.50 2.79
N ALA A 29 -11.05 19.21 2.96
CA ALA A 29 -12.10 20.23 3.01
C ALA A 29 -11.93 21.16 4.21
N GLY A 30 -11.56 20.63 5.38
CA GLY A 30 -11.27 21.43 6.57
C GLY A 30 -10.07 22.36 6.36
N ILE A 31 -8.96 21.83 5.87
CA ILE A 31 -7.75 22.63 5.58
C ILE A 31 -8.04 23.71 4.54
N ALA A 32 -8.73 23.37 3.45
CA ALA A 32 -9.10 24.32 2.42
C ALA A 32 -9.99 25.44 2.97
N ALA A 33 -10.99 25.11 3.78
CA ALA A 33 -11.86 26.11 4.41
C ALA A 33 -11.06 27.07 5.32
N CYS A 34 -10.12 26.54 6.12
CA CYS A 34 -9.24 27.36 6.95
C CYS A 34 -8.34 28.29 6.13
N LEU A 35 -7.70 27.77 5.07
CA LEU A 35 -6.84 28.58 4.21
C LEU A 35 -7.62 29.69 3.49
N ILE A 36 -8.84 29.41 3.05
CA ILE A 36 -9.71 30.41 2.42
C ILE A 36 -10.10 31.48 3.44
N LEU A 37 -10.42 31.13 4.69
CA LEU A 37 -10.71 32.11 5.74
C LEU A 37 -9.50 33.00 6.03
N ILE A 38 -8.29 32.43 6.12
CA ILE A 38 -7.05 33.20 6.31
C ILE A 38 -6.84 34.17 5.13
N ALA A 39 -7.07 33.71 3.90
CA ALA A 39 -6.95 34.56 2.71
C ALA A 39 -8.00 35.68 2.70
N LEU A 40 -9.24 35.39 3.09
CA LEU A 40 -10.31 36.39 3.20
C LEU A 40 -10.00 37.45 4.27
N ASP A 41 -9.48 37.04 5.42
CA ASP A 41 -9.03 37.96 6.48
C ASP A 41 -7.87 38.85 5.99
N ALA A 42 -6.98 38.32 5.15
CA ALA A 42 -5.85 39.08 4.59
C ALA A 42 -6.30 40.11 3.52
N VAL A 43 -7.30 39.76 2.71
CA VAL A 43 -7.77 40.62 1.59
C VAL A 43 -8.79 41.65 2.06
N ALA A 44 -9.68 41.29 2.98
CA ALA A 44 -10.73 42.17 3.48
C ALA A 44 -10.96 41.91 5.00
N PRO A 45 -10.12 42.51 5.87
CA PRO A 45 -10.09 42.22 7.30
C PRO A 45 -11.35 42.65 8.05
N ASN A 46 -12.15 43.56 7.49
CA ASN A 46 -13.39 44.06 8.08
C ASN A 46 -14.65 43.46 7.42
N GLY A 47 -14.51 42.33 6.71
CA GLY A 47 -15.63 41.67 6.04
C GLY A 47 -16.65 41.10 7.04
N PRO A 48 -17.84 40.68 6.57
CA PRO A 48 -18.87 40.03 7.40
C PRO A 48 -18.37 38.80 8.16
N TRP A 49 -17.32 38.15 7.64
CA TRP A 49 -16.64 37.01 8.25
C TRP A 49 -15.64 37.39 9.35
N SER A 50 -15.38 38.67 9.62
CA SER A 50 -14.41 39.10 10.65
C SER A 50 -14.88 38.79 12.08
N SER A 51 -16.19 38.78 12.31
CA SER A 51 -16.79 38.42 13.60
C SER A 51 -16.65 36.93 13.91
N PRO A 52 -16.56 36.51 15.19
CA PRO A 52 -16.45 35.08 15.55
C PRO A 52 -17.60 34.22 15.00
N SER A 53 -18.83 34.73 15.05
CA SER A 53 -20.00 34.07 14.45
C SER A 53 -19.88 34.03 12.92
N GLY A 54 -19.46 35.13 12.29
CA GLY A 54 -19.22 35.20 10.84
C GLY A 54 -18.17 34.20 10.36
N LYS A 55 -17.07 33.99 11.09
CA LYS A 55 -16.05 32.97 10.80
C LYS A 55 -16.62 31.57 10.86
N MET A 56 -17.40 31.28 11.91
CA MET A 56 -18.04 29.96 12.06
C MET A 56 -19.02 29.68 10.92
N THR A 57 -19.91 30.62 10.59
CA THR A 57 -20.89 30.43 9.52
C THR A 57 -20.21 30.30 8.16
N THR A 58 -19.26 31.18 7.84
CA THR A 58 -18.53 31.15 6.57
C THR A 58 -17.67 29.89 6.45
N GLY A 59 -16.99 29.49 7.52
CA GLY A 59 -16.21 28.26 7.58
C GLY A 59 -17.07 27.01 7.38
N ALA A 60 -18.24 26.94 8.01
CA ALA A 60 -19.18 25.84 7.81
C ALA A 60 -19.67 25.75 6.37
N VAL A 61 -20.02 26.89 5.75
CA VAL A 61 -20.43 26.94 4.33
C VAL A 61 -19.29 26.46 3.43
N LEU A 62 -18.08 26.99 3.60
CA LEU A 62 -16.91 26.57 2.80
C LEU A 62 -16.60 25.07 2.98
N PHE A 63 -16.69 24.56 4.20
CA PHE A 63 -16.51 23.15 4.49
C PHE A 63 -17.56 22.28 3.78
N THR A 64 -18.84 22.66 3.83
CA THR A 64 -19.91 21.91 3.13
C THR A 64 -19.74 21.92 1.61
N ILE A 65 -19.31 23.05 1.02
CA ILE A 65 -18.99 23.14 -0.41
C ILE A 65 -17.80 22.23 -0.74
N GLY A 66 -16.72 22.30 0.04
CA GLY A 66 -15.54 21.46 -0.12
C GLY A 66 -15.87 19.96 -0.01
N MET A 67 -16.70 19.59 0.96
CA MET A 67 -17.22 18.23 1.12
C MET A 67 -18.05 17.80 -0.09
N GLY A 68 -18.97 18.65 -0.58
CA GLY A 68 -19.78 18.34 -1.76
C GLY A 68 -18.95 18.11 -3.02
N VAL A 69 -17.96 18.97 -3.27
CA VAL A 69 -17.01 18.82 -4.39
C VAL A 69 -16.16 17.56 -4.21
N GLY A 70 -15.62 17.33 -3.02
CA GLY A 70 -14.83 16.14 -2.70
C GLY A 70 -15.61 14.86 -2.93
N LEU A 71 -16.79 14.73 -2.33
CA LEU A 71 -17.67 13.57 -2.50
C LEU A 71 -18.06 13.33 -3.97
N LYS A 72 -18.30 14.40 -4.74
CA LYS A 72 -18.57 14.31 -6.18
C LYS A 72 -17.36 13.84 -7.00
N LEU A 73 -16.14 14.16 -6.57
CA LEU A 73 -14.93 13.62 -7.18
C LEU A 73 -14.78 12.13 -6.84
N PHE A 74 -15.07 11.73 -5.61
CA PHE A 74 -15.00 10.33 -5.16
C PHE A 74 -16.10 9.44 -5.75
N SER A 75 -17.28 9.98 -6.07
CA SER A 75 -18.32 9.19 -6.77
C SER A 75 -17.89 8.76 -8.17
N ARG A 76 -16.84 9.37 -8.75
CA ARG A 76 -16.24 8.94 -10.02
C ARG A 76 -15.23 7.80 -9.85
N ILE A 77 -14.83 7.48 -8.62
CA ILE A 77 -13.91 6.39 -8.35
C ILE A 77 -14.72 5.11 -8.19
N ASP A 78 -14.42 4.13 -9.05
CA ASP A 78 -14.99 2.79 -8.93
C ASP A 78 -14.22 1.98 -7.89
N PHE A 79 -14.76 1.97 -6.66
CA PHE A 79 -14.23 1.20 -5.54
C PHE A 79 -14.45 -0.30 -5.68
N GLU A 80 -15.38 -0.73 -6.52
CA GLU A 80 -15.66 -2.16 -6.71
C GLU A 80 -14.70 -2.80 -7.71
N LYS A 81 -13.93 -1.98 -8.43
CA LYS A 81 -12.88 -2.45 -9.31
C LYS A 81 -11.77 -3.16 -8.53
N VAL A 82 -11.44 -4.38 -8.97
CA VAL A 82 -10.33 -5.17 -8.45
C VAL A 82 -9.01 -4.47 -8.77
N MET A 83 -8.18 -4.26 -7.74
CA MET A 83 -6.90 -3.57 -7.82
C MET A 83 -5.71 -4.51 -7.71
N LEU A 84 -5.85 -5.56 -6.92
CA LEU A 84 -4.82 -6.56 -6.74
C LEU A 84 -5.47 -7.93 -6.86
N THR A 85 -4.96 -8.75 -7.77
CA THR A 85 -5.35 -10.16 -7.90
C THR A 85 -4.13 -11.02 -7.62
N LEU A 86 -4.32 -12.06 -6.81
CA LEU A 86 -3.33 -13.12 -6.59
C LEU A 86 -3.89 -14.41 -7.14
N ASP A 87 -3.14 -15.08 -7.99
CA ASP A 87 -3.50 -16.40 -8.52
C ASP A 87 -2.25 -17.29 -8.63
N ARG A 88 -2.38 -18.42 -9.33
CA ARG A 88 -1.28 -19.38 -9.52
C ARG A 88 -0.21 -18.87 -10.47
N GLU A 89 -0.55 -17.95 -11.37
CA GLU A 89 0.37 -17.41 -12.37
C GLU A 89 1.22 -16.30 -11.75
N GLY A 90 0.63 -15.48 -10.90
CA GLY A 90 1.34 -14.37 -10.29
C GLY A 90 0.48 -13.39 -9.50
N ILE A 91 0.98 -12.16 -9.49
CA ILE A 91 0.33 -11.00 -8.92
C ILE A 91 -0.05 -10.09 -10.07
N TRP A 92 -1.34 -9.78 -10.18
CA TRP A 92 -1.83 -8.80 -11.13
C TRP A 92 -2.25 -7.52 -10.42
N ILE A 93 -1.69 -6.39 -10.85
CA ILE A 93 -1.95 -5.06 -10.29
C ILE A 93 -2.70 -4.24 -11.33
N ALA A 94 -3.95 -3.95 -11.04
CA ALA A 94 -4.80 -3.09 -11.86
C ALA A 94 -4.54 -1.62 -11.53
N ARG A 95 -4.75 -0.75 -12.53
CA ARG A 95 -4.74 0.71 -12.30
C ARG A 95 -6.10 1.19 -11.76
N PRO A 96 -6.13 1.85 -10.59
CA PRO A 96 -7.22 2.78 -10.28
C PRO A 96 -7.05 4.03 -11.14
N ARG A 97 -8.09 4.45 -11.87
CA ARG A 97 -8.12 5.81 -12.41
C ARG A 97 -8.22 6.76 -11.21
N GLY A 98 -7.29 7.71 -11.09
CA GLY A 98 -7.33 8.75 -10.05
C GLY A 98 -6.45 8.52 -8.80
N THR A 99 -5.58 7.51 -8.78
CA THR A 99 -4.58 7.31 -7.72
C THR A 99 -3.16 7.46 -8.25
N ASN A 100 -2.29 8.13 -7.50
CA ASN A 100 -0.85 8.23 -7.78
C ASN A 100 -0.13 6.92 -7.39
N ILE A 101 -0.44 5.82 -8.07
CA ILE A 101 0.45 4.65 -8.05
C ILE A 101 1.63 5.00 -8.97
N THR A 102 2.85 4.82 -8.48
CA THR A 102 4.11 5.15 -9.17
C THR A 102 4.29 4.46 -10.52
N HIS A 103 3.58 3.36 -10.78
CA HIS A 103 3.62 2.66 -12.07
C HIS A 103 2.43 2.98 -12.98
N ARG A 104 2.76 3.37 -14.22
CA ARG A 104 1.86 4.01 -15.20
C ARG A 104 0.95 3.02 -15.94
N SER A 105 1.17 1.71 -15.82
CA SER A 105 0.48 0.67 -16.59
C SER A 105 0.07 -0.52 -15.71
N PRO A 106 -1.04 -1.23 -16.02
CA PRO A 106 -1.36 -2.50 -15.38
C PRO A 106 -0.16 -3.45 -15.51
N MET A 107 0.17 -4.16 -14.43
CA MET A 107 1.34 -5.03 -14.38
C MET A 107 0.94 -6.42 -13.94
N SER A 108 1.42 -7.43 -14.66
CA SER A 108 1.39 -8.82 -14.21
C SER A 108 2.81 -9.21 -13.80
N ILE A 109 2.95 -9.70 -12.58
CA ILE A 109 4.22 -10.11 -12.00
C ILE A 109 4.14 -11.62 -11.75
N PRO A 110 4.81 -12.45 -12.58
CA PRO A 110 4.80 -13.88 -12.35
C PRO A 110 5.59 -14.22 -11.07
N TRP A 111 5.19 -15.27 -10.36
CA TRP A 111 5.86 -15.69 -9.12
C TRP A 111 7.36 -15.99 -9.31
N THR A 112 7.74 -16.42 -10.52
CA THR A 112 9.13 -16.69 -10.92
C THR A 112 10.02 -15.44 -10.95
N ALA A 113 9.45 -14.26 -11.23
CA ALA A 113 10.19 -13.01 -11.31
C ALA A 113 10.46 -12.38 -9.93
N ILE A 114 9.79 -12.87 -8.89
CA ILE A 114 9.85 -12.29 -7.54
C ILE A 114 11.05 -12.85 -6.78
N SER A 115 12.02 -12.00 -6.50
CA SER A 115 13.16 -12.35 -5.66
C SER A 115 12.77 -12.39 -4.19
N LYS A 116 11.98 -11.41 -3.71
CA LYS A 116 11.60 -11.32 -2.30
C LYS A 116 10.31 -10.50 -2.15
N ILE A 117 9.58 -10.75 -1.06
CA ILE A 117 8.44 -9.93 -0.65
C ILE A 117 8.72 -9.45 0.77
N GLN A 118 8.61 -8.15 1.01
CA GLN A 118 8.85 -7.51 2.30
C GLN A 118 7.63 -6.72 2.72
N TYR A 119 7.45 -6.58 4.03
CA TYR A 119 6.37 -5.81 4.63
C TYR A 119 6.96 -4.74 5.54
N TYR A 120 6.59 -3.49 5.29
CA TYR A 120 7.03 -2.33 6.04
C TYR A 120 5.85 -1.65 6.70
N GLU A 121 6.01 -1.33 7.98
CA GLU A 121 5.14 -0.42 8.72
C GLU A 121 5.93 0.86 8.97
N ILE A 122 5.52 1.94 8.32
CA ILE A 122 6.20 3.24 8.35
C ILE A 122 5.32 4.25 9.09
N GLY A 123 5.97 5.18 9.81
CA GLY A 123 5.34 6.25 10.57
C GLY A 123 5.27 5.95 12.07
N ARG A 124 5.21 7.01 12.88
CA ARG A 124 5.23 6.92 14.36
C ARG A 124 4.07 6.09 14.91
N LEU A 125 2.94 6.06 14.20
CA LEU A 125 1.73 5.31 14.55
C LEU A 125 1.51 4.10 13.63
N LYS A 126 2.51 3.70 12.84
CA LYS A 126 2.43 2.57 11.88
C LYS A 126 1.27 2.73 10.88
N GLU A 127 1.02 3.97 10.51
CA GLU A 127 -0.10 4.35 9.65
C GLU A 127 0.10 3.87 8.23
N SER A 128 1.34 3.84 7.74
CA SER A 128 1.67 3.46 6.37
C SER A 128 2.13 2.01 6.31
N LYS A 129 1.36 1.16 5.62
CA LYS A 129 1.65 -0.27 5.45
C LYS A 129 1.96 -0.51 3.99
N ILE A 130 3.20 -0.86 3.70
CA ILE A 130 3.72 -1.02 2.35
C ILE A 130 4.19 -2.47 2.19
N ILE A 131 3.77 -3.12 1.11
CA ILE A 131 4.31 -4.39 0.67
C ILE A 131 5.26 -4.11 -0.49
N ALA A 132 6.54 -4.37 -0.29
CA ALA A 132 7.54 -4.26 -1.35
C ALA A 132 7.76 -5.63 -1.98
N ILE A 133 7.70 -5.67 -3.31
CA ILE A 133 7.98 -6.84 -4.11
C ILE A 133 9.29 -6.57 -4.84
N ASP A 134 10.33 -7.24 -4.38
CA ASP A 134 11.65 -7.15 -4.99
C ASP A 134 11.64 -8.09 -6.21
N LEU A 135 12.00 -7.56 -7.38
CA LEU A 135 12.02 -8.30 -8.63
C LEU A 135 13.46 -8.66 -9.00
N ARG A 136 13.68 -9.79 -9.68
CA ARG A 136 15.03 -10.27 -10.02
C ARG A 136 15.72 -9.39 -11.05
N ASP A 137 14.99 -8.96 -12.08
CA ASP A 137 15.55 -8.32 -13.29
C ASP A 137 15.01 -6.91 -13.54
N THR A 138 14.19 -6.38 -12.62
CA THR A 138 13.49 -5.09 -12.80
C THR A 138 13.38 -4.33 -11.48
N ALA A 139 12.99 -3.07 -11.55
CA ALA A 139 12.75 -2.24 -10.38
C ALA A 139 11.68 -2.85 -9.44
N ASP A 140 11.89 -2.64 -8.14
CA ASP A 140 10.98 -3.10 -7.10
C ASP A 140 9.60 -2.45 -7.22
N VAL A 141 8.56 -3.22 -6.88
CA VAL A 141 7.18 -2.76 -6.92
C VAL A 141 6.68 -2.54 -5.50
N LEU A 142 6.25 -1.32 -5.21
CA LEU A 142 5.68 -0.94 -3.93
C LEU A 142 4.15 -0.94 -4.02
N ILE A 143 3.50 -1.66 -3.10
CA ILE A 143 2.04 -1.71 -2.96
C ILE A 143 1.66 -1.05 -1.64
N ASP A 144 0.89 0.03 -1.72
CA ASP A 144 0.27 0.69 -0.56
C ASP A 144 -0.93 -0.13 -0.06
N ALA A 145 -0.67 -1.05 0.88
CA ALA A 145 -1.67 -2.01 1.35
C ALA A 145 -2.84 -1.33 2.10
N ASN A 146 -2.67 -0.12 2.62
CA ASN A 146 -3.75 0.66 3.22
C ASN A 146 -4.83 1.11 2.24
N LEU A 147 -4.47 1.22 0.95
CA LEU A 147 -5.42 1.57 -0.10
C LEU A 147 -6.26 0.37 -0.52
N LEU A 148 -5.92 -0.84 -0.08
CA LEU A 148 -6.62 -2.07 -0.39
C LEU A 148 -7.57 -2.44 0.77
N ARG A 149 -8.68 -3.09 0.41
CA ARG A 149 -9.64 -3.61 1.38
C ARG A 149 -9.08 -4.87 2.04
N GLY A 150 -9.06 -4.90 3.37
CA GLY A 150 -8.63 -6.07 4.15
C GLY A 150 -7.49 -5.75 5.12
N ASN A 151 -6.92 -6.79 5.73
CA ASN A 151 -5.77 -6.65 6.62
C ASN A 151 -4.46 -6.79 5.83
N ALA A 152 -3.66 -5.72 5.78
CA ALA A 152 -2.39 -5.69 5.07
C ALA A 152 -1.40 -6.80 5.51
N ARG A 153 -1.39 -7.15 6.79
CA ARG A 153 -0.50 -8.21 7.29
C ARG A 153 -0.94 -9.60 6.81
N GLU A 154 -2.25 -9.84 6.79
CA GLU A 154 -2.82 -11.09 6.28
C GLU A 154 -2.59 -11.22 4.78
N LEU A 155 -2.72 -10.11 4.04
CA LEU A 155 -2.36 -10.04 2.62
C LEU A 155 -0.90 -10.43 2.39
N TYR A 156 0.03 -9.82 3.14
CA TYR A 156 1.45 -10.15 3.06
C TYR A 156 1.72 -11.64 3.33
N GLU A 157 1.15 -12.20 4.40
CA GLU A 157 1.31 -13.63 4.70
C GLU A 157 0.72 -14.52 3.61
N THR A 158 -0.40 -14.12 3.01
CA THR A 158 -1.01 -14.83 1.89
C THR A 158 -0.08 -14.81 0.67
N MET A 159 0.43 -13.64 0.27
CA MET A 159 1.38 -13.51 -0.83
C MET A 159 2.65 -14.35 -0.59
N ARG A 160 3.13 -14.41 0.66
CA ARG A 160 4.28 -15.24 1.03
C ARG A 160 4.00 -16.74 0.87
N ARG A 161 2.80 -17.19 1.23
CA ARG A 161 2.37 -18.59 1.02
C ARG A 161 2.30 -18.92 -0.47
N TYR A 162 1.71 -18.05 -1.28
CA TYR A 162 1.67 -18.20 -2.73
C TYR A 162 3.08 -18.28 -3.35
N ARG A 163 3.98 -17.35 -2.98
CA ARG A 163 5.37 -17.38 -3.44
C ARG A 163 6.06 -18.70 -3.06
N ARG A 164 5.90 -19.19 -1.82
CA ARG A 164 6.52 -20.46 -1.40
C ARG A 164 6.05 -21.66 -2.23
N GLN A 165 4.80 -21.64 -2.68
CA GLN A 165 4.21 -22.73 -3.44
C GLN A 165 4.55 -22.67 -4.94
N PHE A 166 4.54 -21.48 -5.52
CA PHE A 166 4.60 -21.29 -6.98
C PHE A 166 5.88 -20.63 -7.49
N ALA A 167 6.71 -20.04 -6.61
CA ALA A 167 8.02 -19.58 -7.04
C ALA A 167 8.94 -20.80 -7.23
N PRO A 168 9.84 -20.76 -8.23
CA PRO A 168 10.83 -21.79 -8.41
C PRO A 168 11.65 -21.88 -7.13
N ALA A 169 11.93 -23.12 -6.69
CA ALA A 169 12.89 -23.35 -5.62
C ALA A 169 14.13 -22.53 -5.95
N GLU A 170 14.60 -21.71 -5.00
CA GLU A 170 15.89 -21.09 -5.12
C GLU A 170 16.86 -22.25 -5.26
N SER A 171 17.26 -22.56 -6.50
CA SER A 171 18.32 -23.50 -6.77
C SER A 171 19.48 -22.93 -6.00
N ASN A 172 19.85 -23.58 -4.90
CA ASN A 172 21.08 -23.31 -4.19
C ASN A 172 22.17 -23.41 -5.25
N VAL A 173 22.61 -22.29 -5.81
CA VAL A 173 23.86 -22.16 -6.55
C VAL A 173 25.02 -22.20 -5.54
N ALA A 174 24.90 -23.11 -4.58
CA ALA A 174 25.87 -23.54 -3.58
C ALA A 174 25.99 -25.07 -3.60
N GLU A 175 25.50 -25.74 -4.65
CA GLU A 175 25.60 -27.20 -4.81
C GLU A 175 26.42 -27.62 -6.06
N ASN A 176 27.27 -26.72 -6.56
CA ASN A 176 28.35 -27.06 -7.52
C ASN A 176 29.57 -26.15 -7.34
N GLY A 177 30.08 -26.14 -6.11
CA GLY A 177 31.28 -25.41 -5.74
C GLY A 177 31.67 -25.71 -4.31
N GLN A 178 31.89 -26.99 -4.00
CA GLN A 178 32.62 -27.40 -2.80
C GLN A 178 34.03 -26.80 -2.86
N VAL A 179 34.18 -25.55 -2.38
CA VAL A 179 35.47 -25.07 -1.92
C VAL A 179 35.61 -25.58 -0.50
N TYR A 180 36.33 -26.70 -0.39
CA TYR A 180 36.96 -27.16 0.84
C TYR A 180 37.61 -25.95 1.55
N GLN A 181 37.01 -25.45 2.63
CA GLN A 181 37.75 -24.69 3.64
C GLN A 181 38.06 -25.63 4.78
N SER A 182 39.16 -26.36 4.61
CA SER A 182 39.89 -27.01 5.70
C SER A 182 40.51 -25.91 6.58
N ALA A 183 39.76 -25.37 7.53
CA ALA A 183 40.35 -24.77 8.71
C ALA A 183 40.45 -25.87 9.76
N SER A 184 41.50 -26.67 9.63
CA SER A 184 41.94 -27.63 10.62
C SER A 184 42.21 -26.89 11.94
N TRP A 185 41.30 -27.11 12.88
CA TRP A 185 41.61 -27.62 14.21
C TRP A 185 43.10 -27.83 14.48
N THR A 186 43.72 -26.89 15.19
CA THR A 186 44.74 -27.22 16.19
C THR A 186 44.44 -26.36 17.41
N GLY A 187 43.69 -26.95 18.34
CA GLY A 187 43.93 -26.65 19.74
C GLY A 187 45.37 -27.06 20.07
N LEU A 188 46.13 -26.12 20.59
CA LEU A 188 47.25 -26.41 21.46
C LEU A 188 47.09 -25.48 22.66
N ASP A 189 46.84 -26.13 23.77
CA ASP A 189 46.81 -25.63 25.13
C ASP A 189 48.21 -25.10 25.57
N ASP A 190 48.16 -24.27 26.61
CA ASP A 190 49.13 -24.06 27.71
C ASP A 190 50.60 -23.70 27.41
N GLU A 191 50.94 -22.42 27.62
CA GLU A 191 51.80 -21.92 28.72
C GLU A 191 51.74 -20.38 28.84
#